data_AF-A0A9X2LRR6-F1
#
_entry.id   AF-A0A9X2LRR6-F1
#
_cell.length_a   1.000
_cell.length_b   1.000
_cell.length_c   1.000
_cell.angle_alpha   90.00
_cell.angle_beta   90.00
_cell.angle_gamma   90.00
#
_symmetry.space_group_name_H-M   'P 1'
#
loop_
_entity.id
_entity.type
_entity.pdbx_description
1 polymer ?
#
loop_
_entity_poly.entity_id
_entity_poly.type
_entity_poly.pdbx_seq_one_letter_code
_entity_poly.pdbx_strand_id
1 'polypeptide(L)'
;MPRQEPHQPGVLADAEAAEPAWRQPAGRDHSRPDSGGPGAVYTRAALGLLDAAHAAVAAAVAADRAAGDGWAAIGAALGVSEDTAARRYRR
;
A
#
# COMPACT_ATOMS: atom_id res chain seq x y z
N MET A 1 -59.77 38.97 21.92
CA MET A 1 -60.15 38.16 23.09
C MET A 1 -59.94 36.68 22.72
N PRO A 2 -59.36 35.88 23.62
CA PRO A 2 -58.55 34.67 23.32
C PRO A 2 -59.39 33.40 23.11
N ARG A 3 -58.81 32.31 22.55
CA ARG A 3 -58.61 31.00 23.23
C ARG A 3 -58.07 29.87 22.30
N GLN A 4 -56.85 29.43 22.64
CA GLN A 4 -56.28 28.07 22.71
C GLN A 4 -56.32 27.06 21.53
N GLU A 5 -55.12 26.53 21.27
CA GLU A 5 -54.67 25.35 20.51
C GLU A 5 -55.28 24.02 21.03
N PRO A 6 -54.92 22.79 20.56
CA PRO A 6 -54.02 22.37 19.46
C PRO A 6 -54.62 21.23 18.59
N HIS A 7 -54.00 20.90 17.44
CA HIS A 7 -53.87 19.51 16.94
C HIS A 7 -53.03 19.47 15.64
N GLN A 8 -51.72 19.25 15.82
CA GLN A 8 -50.96 18.33 14.96
C GLN A 8 -51.36 16.91 15.43
N PRO A 9 -51.45 15.87 14.58
CA PRO A 9 -50.33 15.43 13.72
C PRO A 9 -50.73 14.86 12.35
N GLY A 10 -49.81 14.92 11.39
CA GLY A 10 -50.03 14.34 10.07
C GLY A 10 -48.78 14.34 9.17
N VAL A 11 -47.66 13.92 9.75
CA VAL A 11 -46.52 13.23 9.12
C VAL A 11 -46.25 13.52 7.63
N LEU A 12 -45.24 14.35 7.40
CA LEU A 12 -44.13 14.17 6.45
C LEU A 12 -44.42 13.30 5.22
N ALA A 13 -44.76 13.94 4.11
CA ALA A 13 -44.39 13.47 2.79
C ALA A 13 -43.32 14.42 2.23
N ASP A 14 -42.12 14.38 2.83
CA ASP A 14 -40.92 14.82 2.11
C ASP A 14 -40.43 13.64 1.30
N ALA A 15 -40.58 13.80 -0.01
CA ALA A 15 -40.09 12.88 -1.01
C ALA A 15 -38.55 12.87 -0.98
N GLU A 16 -38.00 11.70 -0.69
CA GLU A 16 -36.89 11.10 -1.42
C GLU A 16 -35.72 12.04 -1.79
N ALA A 17 -34.90 12.38 -0.79
CA ALA A 17 -33.56 12.91 -1.04
C ALA A 17 -32.56 12.44 0.03
N ALA A 18 -32.33 11.13 0.07
CA ALA A 18 -31.05 10.51 0.45
C ALA A 18 -31.24 8.99 0.57
N GLU A 19 -31.09 8.26 -0.53
CA GLU A 19 -30.62 6.87 -0.43
C GLU A 19 -29.08 6.93 -0.51
N PRO A 20 -28.36 6.83 0.64
CA PRO A 20 -26.91 6.86 0.70
C PRO A 20 -26.27 5.67 -0.02
N ALA A 21 -25.06 5.88 -0.53
CA ALA A 21 -24.27 4.94 -1.33
C ALA A 21 -23.87 3.61 -0.63
N TRP A 22 -24.53 3.21 0.46
CA TRP A 22 -24.30 1.96 1.17
C TRP A 22 -25.26 0.82 0.79
N ARG A 23 -26.19 1.00 -0.17
CA ARG A 23 -26.87 -0.14 -0.81
C ARG A 23 -25.91 -0.91 -1.73
N GLN A 24 -25.15 -1.81 -1.12
CA GLN A 24 -24.42 -2.91 -1.75
C GLN A 24 -25.28 -4.19 -1.69
N PRO A 25 -25.47 -4.97 -2.77
CA PRO A 25 -25.65 -6.40 -2.64
C PRO A 25 -24.28 -7.08 -2.59
N ALA A 26 -24.08 -7.85 -1.52
CA ALA A 26 -22.89 -8.63 -1.24
C ALA A 26 -22.62 -9.67 -2.34
N GLY A 27 -21.66 -9.39 -3.22
CA GLY A 27 -21.01 -10.36 -4.10
C GLY A 27 -19.61 -10.67 -3.59
N ARG A 28 -19.51 -11.55 -2.59
CA ARG A 28 -18.25 -12.09 -2.10
C ARG A 28 -17.77 -13.14 -3.11
N ASP A 29 -16.62 -12.89 -3.73
CA ASP A 29 -15.48 -13.81 -3.85
C ASP A 29 -14.67 -13.55 -5.13
N HIS A 30 -13.55 -12.84 -4.99
CA HIS A 30 -12.34 -13.11 -5.76
C HIS A 30 -11.14 -12.89 -4.82
N SER A 31 -10.67 -14.01 -4.27
CA SER A 31 -9.26 -14.32 -3.95
C SER A 31 -8.43 -13.27 -3.20
N ARG A 32 -8.02 -13.67 -1.98
CA ARG A 32 -6.88 -13.23 -1.16
C ARG A 32 -6.10 -12.02 -1.71
N PRO A 33 -6.07 -10.87 -1.02
CA PRO A 33 -5.24 -9.76 -1.45
C PRO A 33 -3.77 -10.20 -1.44
N ASP A 34 -3.18 -10.24 -2.64
CA ASP A 34 -1.75 -10.20 -2.79
C ASP A 34 -1.25 -8.92 -2.12
N SER A 35 -0.13 -9.01 -1.41
CA SER A 35 0.36 -7.95 -0.54
C SER A 35 1.01 -6.84 -1.36
N GLY A 36 0.19 -6.03 -2.02
CA GLY A 36 0.62 -4.88 -2.80
C GLY A 36 -0.54 -3.89 -2.93
N GLY A 37 -0.50 -2.81 -2.15
CA GLY A 37 -1.40 -1.68 -2.32
C GLY A 37 -1.32 -1.06 -3.73
N PRO A 38 -2.21 -0.10 -4.08
CA PRO A 38 -2.30 0.45 -5.43
C PRO A 38 -0.91 0.84 -5.93
N GLY A 39 -0.48 0.20 -7.02
CA GLY A 39 0.91 0.24 -7.51
C GLY A 39 1.42 1.66 -7.53
N ALA A 40 2.46 1.95 -6.75
CA ALA A 40 3.07 3.26 -6.70
C ALA A 40 3.47 3.68 -8.13
N VAL A 41 2.81 4.71 -8.65
CA VAL A 41 3.10 5.23 -9.99
C VAL A 41 4.37 6.07 -9.90
N TYR A 42 5.52 5.43 -10.13
CA TYR A 42 6.80 6.14 -10.22
C TYR A 42 6.93 6.86 -11.56
N THR A 43 7.50 8.06 -11.54
CA THR A 43 7.89 8.74 -12.78
C THR A 43 9.05 7.99 -13.44
N ARG A 44 9.23 8.17 -14.76
CA ARG A 44 10.38 7.59 -15.47
C ARG A 44 11.73 8.01 -14.89
N ALA A 45 11.82 9.26 -14.39
CA ALA A 45 13.01 9.75 -13.71
C ALA A 45 13.25 9.02 -12.39
N ALA A 46 12.20 8.78 -11.59
CA ALA A 46 12.31 8.01 -10.36
C ALA A 46 12.73 6.56 -10.63
N LEU A 47 12.19 5.93 -11.67
CA LEU A 47 12.60 4.58 -12.09
C LEU A 47 14.09 4.54 -12.47
N GLY A 48 14.55 5.50 -13.28
CA GLY A 48 15.97 5.60 -13.63
C GLY A 48 16.89 5.78 -12.43
N LEU A 49 16.46 6.56 -11.43
CA LEU A 49 17.21 6.72 -10.18
C LEU A 49 17.26 5.42 -9.37
N LEU A 50 16.14 4.69 -9.29
CA LEU A 50 16.07 3.41 -8.59
C LEU A 50 16.96 2.36 -9.24
N ASP A 51 16.99 2.29 -10.57
CA ASP A 51 17.89 1.38 -11.30
C ASP A 51 19.37 1.71 -11.02
N ALA A 52 19.74 3.00 -11.05
CA ALA A 52 21.09 3.43 -10.72
C ALA A 52 21.47 3.09 -9.26
N ALA A 53 20.55 3.29 -8.32
CA ALA A 53 20.76 2.94 -6.92
C ALA A 53 20.94 1.41 -6.74
N HIS A 54 20.12 0.59 -7.40
CA HIS A 54 20.27 -0.87 -7.38
C HIS A 54 21.62 -1.32 -7.95
N ALA A 55 22.07 -0.72 -9.06
CA ALA A 55 23.36 -1.02 -9.65
C ALA A 55 24.53 -0.64 -8.71
N ALA A 56 24.45 0.51 -8.05
CA ALA A 56 25.45 0.95 -7.09
C ALA A 56 25.56 0.00 -5.88
N VAL A 57 24.41 -0.41 -5.32
CA VAL A 57 24.40 -1.38 -4.20
C VAL A 57 24.96 -2.73 -4.64
N ALA A 58 24.60 -3.22 -5.83
CA ALA A 58 25.14 -4.49 -6.34
C ALA A 58 26.66 -4.43 -6.53
N ALA A 59 27.18 -3.31 -7.05
CA ALA A 59 28.63 -3.11 -7.20
C ALA A 59 29.36 -3.07 -5.85
N ALA A 60 28.79 -2.41 -4.84
CA ALA A 60 29.35 -2.40 -3.49
C ALA A 60 29.40 -3.81 -2.89
N VAL A 61 28.30 -4.57 -2.98
CA VAL A 61 28.25 -5.96 -2.50
C VAL A 61 29.28 -6.84 -3.23
N ALA A 62 29.45 -6.67 -4.54
CA ALA A 62 30.46 -7.40 -5.29
C ALA A 62 31.88 -7.07 -4.82
N ALA A 63 32.16 -5.80 -4.48
CA ALA A 63 33.44 -5.37 -3.94
C ALA A 63 33.71 -5.98 -2.55
N ASP A 64 32.72 -5.95 -1.65
CA ASP A 64 32.82 -6.58 -0.31
C ASP A 64 33.05 -8.10 -0.43
N ARG A 65 32.34 -8.75 -1.36
CA ARG A 65 32.53 -10.18 -1.65
C ARG A 65 33.93 -10.48 -2.20
N ALA A 66 34.48 -9.59 -3.04
CA ALA A 66 35.84 -9.71 -3.55
C ALA A 66 36.90 -9.44 -2.47
N ALA A 67 36.59 -8.59 -1.49
CA ALA A 67 37.42 -8.35 -0.29
C ALA A 67 37.39 -9.52 0.71
N GLY A 68 36.42 -10.44 0.55
CA GLY A 68 36.29 -11.65 1.36
C GLY A 68 35.20 -11.59 2.43
N ASP A 69 34.39 -10.52 2.46
CA ASP A 69 33.33 -10.37 3.45
C ASP A 69 32.25 -11.44 3.28
N GLY A 70 31.81 -11.99 4.42
CA GLY A 70 30.75 -12.98 4.47
C GLY A 70 29.36 -12.36 4.27
N TRP A 71 28.40 -13.17 3.83
CA TRP A 71 27.01 -12.74 3.62
C TRP A 71 26.34 -12.23 4.90
N ALA A 72 26.74 -12.71 6.08
CA ALA A 72 26.25 -12.20 7.36
C ALA A 72 26.62 -10.73 7.60
N ALA A 73 27.87 -10.34 7.31
CA ALA A 73 28.34 -8.96 7.46
C ALA A 73 27.66 -8.03 6.46
N ILE A 74 27.56 -8.46 5.20
CA ILE A 74 26.87 -7.72 4.13
C ILE A 74 25.38 -7.57 4.45
N GLY A 75 24.72 -8.63 4.93
CA GLY A 75 23.33 -8.59 5.36
C GLY A 75 23.11 -7.59 6.49
N ALA A 76 23.98 -7.61 7.52
CA ALA A 76 23.91 -6.65 8.62
C ALA A 76 24.06 -5.19 8.14
N ALA A 77 24.98 -4.91 7.21
CA ALA A 77 25.16 -3.57 6.65
C ALA A 77 23.94 -3.09 5.84
N LEU A 78 23.27 -4.00 5.13
CA LEU A 78 22.08 -3.72 4.33
C LEU A 78 20.77 -3.76 5.13
N GLY A 79 20.81 -4.17 6.41
CA GLY A 79 19.63 -4.34 7.25
C GLY A 79 18.73 -5.52 6.81
N VAL A 80 19.31 -6.55 6.19
CA VAL A 80 18.57 -7.75 5.72
C VAL A 80 19.20 -9.04 6.28
N SER A 81 18.49 -10.15 6.19
CA SER A 81 19.07 -11.45 6.59
C SER A 81 20.21 -11.87 5.66
N GLU A 82 21.13 -12.68 6.17
CA GLU A 82 22.20 -13.31 5.39
C GLU A 82 21.67 -14.00 4.13
N ASP A 83 20.62 -14.82 4.30
CA ASP A 83 19.98 -15.54 3.18
C ASP A 83 19.39 -14.57 2.14
N THR A 84 18.77 -13.47 2.59
CA THR A 84 18.24 -12.44 1.69
C THR A 84 19.35 -11.77 0.90
N ALA A 85 20.47 -11.43 1.53
CA ALA A 85 21.62 -10.82 0.87
C ALA A 85 22.22 -11.79 -0.18
N ALA A 86 22.48 -13.04 0.21
CA ALA A 86 22.99 -14.07 -0.69
C ALA A 86 22.03 -14.31 -1.87
N ARG A 87 20.74 -14.49 -1.62
CA ARG A 87 19.73 -14.73 -2.66
C ARG A 87 19.64 -13.58 -3.65
N ARG A 88 19.79 -12.33 -3.19
CA ARG A 88 19.62 -11.13 -4.01
C ARG A 88 20.86 -10.81 -4.85
N TYR A 89 22.06 -11.05 -4.33
CA TYR A 89 23.30 -10.53 -4.94
C TYR A 89 24.31 -11.59 -5.39
N ARG A 90 24.05 -12.89 -5.21
CA ARG A 90 24.97 -13.98 -5.61
C ARG A 90 25.05 -14.26 -7.13
N ARG A 91 24.29 -13.55 -7.98
CA ARG A 91 24.21 -13.85 -9.42
C ARG A 91 25.52 -13.61 -10.18
#